data_AF-A0A6J4LDG5-F1
#
_entry.id   AF-A0A6J4LDG5-F1
#
_cell.length_a   1.000
_cell.length_b   1.000
_cell.length_c   1.000
_cell.angle_alpha   90.00
_cell.angle_beta   90.00
_cell.angle_gamma   90.00
#
_symmetry.space_group_name_H-M   'P 1'
#
loop_
_entity.id
_entity.type
_entity.pdbx_description
1 polymer ?
#
loop_
_entity_poly.entity_id
_entity_poly.type
_entity_poly.pdbx_seq_one_letter_code
_entity_poly.pdbx_strand_id
1 'polypeptide(L)'
;MRDVLDAILSGETAALAGTKVPEHYRGVLVRKDEQTMFEGLASRDKDPRQSLHVEEVPTPELGPMEAVVAVMASSVNFNTVWTSIFEPVSTFGFLERYGRLNDLTARHDLPYHVVGSDLSGVVLAVGPGVSRWQPGDHVVAHCLSVELEDPQGHDDTMMDPQQRIWGFETNFGGLAELALVKTNQLMPKPAHLTWEEAAAPGLVNSTAYRQLVSRNGAAMKQGDTV
;
A
#
# COMPACT_ATOMS: atom_id res chain seq x y z
N MET A 1 11.97 5.10 -15.49
CA MET A 1 12.19 5.19 -14.03
C MET A 1 13.26 6.22 -13.67
N ARG A 2 14.45 6.21 -14.30
CA ARG A 2 15.53 7.15 -13.98
C ARG A 2 15.14 8.63 -14.05
N ASP A 3 14.48 9.07 -15.12
CA ASP A 3 14.06 10.47 -15.27
C ASP A 3 13.09 10.92 -14.17
N VAL A 4 12.22 10.02 -13.69
CA VAL A 4 11.32 10.28 -12.56
C VAL A 4 12.11 10.53 -11.29
N LEU A 5 13.09 9.66 -10.99
CA LEU A 5 13.95 9.80 -9.83
C LEU A 5 14.77 11.09 -9.91
N ASP A 6 15.37 11.38 -11.06
CA ASP A 6 16.19 12.57 -11.27
C ASP A 6 15.37 13.86 -11.02
N ALA A 7 14.13 13.91 -11.48
CA ALA A 7 13.21 15.03 -11.23
C ALA A 7 12.84 15.19 -9.74
N ILE A 8 12.68 14.08 -9.00
CA ILE A 8 12.40 14.15 -7.56
C ILE A 8 13.64 14.63 -6.81
N LEU A 9 14.83 14.12 -7.15
CA LEU A 9 16.08 14.48 -6.49
C LEU A 9 16.53 15.92 -6.79
N SER A 10 16.16 16.48 -7.94
CA SER A 10 16.41 17.89 -8.29
C SER A 10 15.41 18.86 -7.64
N GLY A 11 14.33 18.36 -7.03
CA GLY A 11 13.25 19.17 -6.47
C GLY A 11 12.30 19.73 -7.54
N GLU A 12 12.40 19.27 -8.78
CA GLU A 12 11.57 19.70 -9.91
C GLU A 12 10.33 18.80 -10.07
N THR A 13 9.67 18.43 -8.97
CA THR A 13 8.54 17.50 -8.99
C THR A 13 7.35 18.00 -9.81
N ALA A 14 7.23 19.32 -10.01
CA ALA A 14 6.24 19.91 -10.93
C ALA A 14 6.45 19.47 -12.39
N ALA A 15 7.68 19.11 -12.80
CA ALA A 15 7.98 18.60 -14.13
C ALA A 15 7.45 17.18 -14.37
N LEU A 16 7.02 16.47 -13.31
CA LEU A 16 6.40 15.15 -13.43
C LEU A 16 5.00 15.24 -14.06
N ALA A 17 4.38 16.42 -14.09
CA ALA A 17 3.13 16.64 -14.79
C ALA A 17 3.26 16.30 -16.29
N GLY A 18 2.53 15.29 -16.75
CA GLY A 18 2.57 14.82 -18.13
C GLY A 18 3.72 13.86 -18.46
N THR A 19 4.53 13.46 -17.48
CA THR A 19 5.53 12.41 -17.65
C THR A 19 4.83 11.06 -17.85
N LYS A 20 5.28 10.28 -18.84
CA LYS A 20 4.74 8.94 -19.09
C LYS A 20 5.08 8.04 -17.90
N VAL A 21 4.05 7.41 -17.30
CA VAL A 21 4.24 6.38 -16.29
C VAL A 21 5.03 5.21 -16.92
N PRO A 22 6.11 4.72 -16.28
CA PRO A 22 6.84 3.56 -16.77
C PRO A 22 5.93 2.36 -16.99
N GLU A 23 6.17 1.56 -18.03
CA GLU A 23 5.35 0.37 -18.33
C GLU A 23 5.64 -0.80 -17.37
N HIS A 24 6.83 -0.80 -16.75
CA HIS A 24 7.27 -1.78 -15.76
C HIS A 24 7.99 -1.07 -14.61
N TYR A 25 8.02 -1.70 -13.45
CA TYR A 25 8.73 -1.23 -12.27
C TYR A 25 9.25 -2.40 -11.45
N ARG A 26 10.29 -2.15 -10.66
CA ARG A 26 10.84 -3.15 -9.73
C ARG A 26 10.04 -3.18 -8.44
N GLY A 27 9.68 -4.36 -7.95
CA GLY A 27 8.95 -4.56 -6.70
C GLY A 27 9.43 -5.77 -5.92
N VAL A 28 9.24 -5.75 -4.60
CA VAL A 28 9.38 -6.90 -3.72
C VAL A 28 8.05 -7.67 -3.74
N LEU A 29 8.09 -8.95 -4.09
CA LEU A 29 6.89 -9.77 -4.24
C LEU A 29 7.05 -11.19 -3.69
N VAL A 30 5.91 -11.83 -3.43
CA VAL A 30 5.81 -13.29 -3.25
C VAL A 30 5.12 -13.91 -4.47
N ARG A 31 5.37 -15.20 -4.75
CA ARG A 31 4.79 -15.92 -5.90
C ARG A 31 3.74 -16.94 -5.47
N LYS A 32 2.73 -17.14 -6.32
CA LYS A 32 1.57 -18.00 -6.01
C LYS A 32 1.91 -19.49 -5.98
N ASP A 33 2.81 -19.93 -6.84
CA ASP A 33 3.30 -21.31 -6.92
C ASP A 33 4.18 -21.71 -5.72
N GLU A 34 4.69 -20.73 -4.97
CA GLU A 34 5.49 -20.94 -3.76
C GLU A 34 4.68 -20.89 -2.46
N GLN A 35 3.37 -20.64 -2.52
CA GLN A 35 2.55 -20.37 -1.32
C GLN A 35 2.50 -21.52 -0.29
N THR A 36 2.91 -22.73 -0.66
CA THR A 36 3.00 -23.91 0.20
C THR A 36 4.45 -24.30 0.56
N MET A 37 5.46 -23.50 0.16
CA MET A 37 6.88 -23.85 0.31
C MET A 37 7.34 -24.08 1.75
N PHE A 38 6.59 -23.55 2.73
CA PHE A 38 6.89 -23.67 4.16
C PHE A 38 5.94 -24.61 4.91
N GLU A 39 5.15 -25.43 4.20
CA GLU A 39 4.30 -26.43 4.84
C GLU A 39 5.13 -27.40 5.70
N GLY A 40 4.66 -27.67 6.93
CA GLY A 40 5.35 -28.54 7.89
C GLY A 40 6.47 -27.89 8.69
N LEU A 41 6.86 -26.64 8.40
CA LEU A 41 7.85 -25.90 9.20
C LEU A 41 7.19 -25.12 10.35
N ALA A 42 7.91 -24.97 11.46
CA ALA A 42 7.51 -24.06 12.53
C ALA A 42 7.66 -22.60 12.07
N SER A 43 6.77 -21.70 12.51
CA SER A 43 6.77 -20.29 12.06
C SER A 43 8.12 -19.59 12.25
N ARG A 44 8.87 -19.95 13.29
CA ARG A 44 10.21 -19.38 13.56
C ARG A 44 11.26 -19.74 12.51
N ASP A 45 11.10 -20.89 11.85
CA ASP A 45 12.05 -21.44 10.87
C ASP A 45 11.68 -21.06 9.43
N LYS A 46 10.50 -20.45 9.23
CA LYS A 46 10.10 -19.88 7.94
C LYS A 46 10.92 -18.61 7.69
N ASP A 47 11.75 -18.63 6.65
CA ASP A 47 12.70 -17.56 6.34
C ASP A 47 12.16 -16.69 5.19
N PRO A 48 11.75 -15.43 5.45
CA PRO A 48 11.26 -14.50 4.42
C PRO A 48 12.21 -14.33 3.22
N ARG A 49 13.52 -14.53 3.42
CA ARG A 49 14.52 -14.39 2.35
C ARG A 49 14.40 -15.45 1.26
N GLN A 50 13.66 -16.54 1.51
CA GLN A 50 13.43 -17.61 0.53
C GLN A 50 12.19 -17.36 -0.34
N SER A 51 11.23 -16.56 0.13
CA SER A 51 9.94 -16.34 -0.52
C SER A 51 9.76 -14.94 -1.11
N LEU A 52 10.52 -13.95 -0.63
CA LEU A 52 10.52 -12.59 -1.16
C LEU A 52 11.49 -12.50 -2.33
N HIS A 53 10.95 -12.14 -3.49
CA HIS A 53 11.70 -11.91 -4.71
C HIS A 53 11.72 -10.44 -5.06
N VAL A 54 12.77 -9.98 -5.72
CA VAL A 54 12.82 -8.63 -6.28
C VAL A 54 12.80 -8.73 -7.80
N GLU A 55 11.68 -8.38 -8.40
CA GLU A 55 11.40 -8.61 -9.82
C GLU A 55 10.84 -7.35 -10.49
N GLU A 56 10.97 -7.27 -11.81
CA GLU A 56 10.23 -6.30 -12.61
C GLU A 56 8.84 -6.83 -12.94
N VAL A 57 7.83 -6.02 -12.73
CA VAL A 57 6.42 -6.34 -13.00
C VAL A 57 5.78 -5.23 -13.85
N PRO A 58 4.76 -5.54 -14.67
CA PRO A 58 4.04 -4.52 -15.42
C PRO A 58 3.33 -3.53 -14.48
N THR A 59 3.33 -2.26 -14.88
CA THR A 59 2.54 -1.23 -14.19
C THR A 59 1.05 -1.49 -14.41
N PRO A 60 0.23 -1.56 -13.35
CA PRO A 60 -1.20 -1.76 -13.51
C PRO A 60 -1.87 -0.59 -14.21
N GLU A 61 -2.95 -0.88 -14.93
CA GLU A 61 -3.80 0.17 -15.48
C GLU A 61 -4.39 1.03 -14.36
N LEU A 62 -4.40 2.35 -14.54
CA LEU A 62 -4.89 3.31 -13.57
C LEU A 62 -6.41 3.46 -13.68
N GLY A 63 -7.13 3.15 -12.60
CA GLY A 63 -8.58 3.25 -12.53
C GLY A 63 -9.07 4.61 -12.02
N PRO A 64 -10.40 4.83 -11.96
CA PRO A 64 -10.98 6.02 -11.35
C PRO A 64 -10.60 6.16 -9.87
N MET A 65 -10.47 7.39 -9.39
CA MET A 65 -10.19 7.71 -7.98
C MET A 65 -8.88 7.13 -7.42
N GLU A 66 -7.94 6.73 -8.28
CA GLU A 66 -6.64 6.16 -7.91
C GLU A 66 -5.47 7.07 -8.29
N ALA A 67 -4.30 6.77 -7.73
CA ALA A 67 -3.04 7.39 -8.07
C ALA A 67 -1.94 6.33 -8.26
N VAL A 68 -1.09 6.57 -9.25
CA VAL A 68 0.24 5.93 -9.31
C VAL A 68 1.22 6.83 -8.56
N VAL A 69 1.93 6.26 -7.60
CA VAL A 69 2.93 6.97 -6.78
C VAL A 69 4.32 6.41 -7.07
N ALA A 70 5.28 7.30 -7.38
CA ALA A 70 6.70 6.97 -7.34
C ALA A 70 7.13 6.88 -5.88
N VAL A 71 7.42 5.67 -5.42
CA VAL A 71 7.75 5.42 -4.02
C VAL A 71 9.22 5.74 -3.79
N MET A 72 9.48 6.65 -2.86
CA MET A 72 10.83 7.02 -2.43
C MET A 72 11.28 6.16 -1.26
N ALA A 73 10.35 5.82 -0.36
CA ALA A 73 10.59 4.89 0.73
C ALA A 73 9.31 4.15 1.14
N SER A 74 9.49 3.00 1.79
CA SER A 74 8.43 2.19 2.40
C SER A 74 8.93 1.66 3.75
N SER A 75 8.17 0.75 4.37
CA SER A 75 8.45 0.16 5.66
C SER A 75 8.12 -1.34 5.65
N VAL A 76 8.71 -2.08 6.60
CA VAL A 76 8.38 -3.49 6.84
C VAL A 76 7.52 -3.57 8.09
N ASN A 77 6.29 -4.09 7.93
CA ASN A 77 5.37 -4.32 9.03
C ASN A 77 5.20 -5.81 9.31
N PHE A 78 4.55 -6.14 10.43
CA PHE A 78 4.19 -7.53 10.74
C PHE A 78 3.34 -8.17 9.64
N ASN A 79 2.45 -7.42 8.98
CA ASN A 79 1.68 -7.95 7.85
C ASN A 79 2.56 -8.34 6.65
N THR A 80 3.67 -7.63 6.43
CA THR A 80 4.67 -7.96 5.40
C THR A 80 5.38 -9.26 5.76
N VAL A 81 5.77 -9.41 7.03
CA VAL A 81 6.38 -10.65 7.53
C VAL A 81 5.40 -11.82 7.38
N TRP A 82 4.15 -11.67 7.79
CA TRP A 82 3.11 -12.69 7.64
C TRP A 82 2.87 -13.10 6.19
N THR A 83 2.80 -12.14 5.26
CA THR A 83 2.74 -12.45 3.82
C THR A 83 3.95 -13.26 3.38
N SER A 84 5.16 -12.87 3.79
CA SER A 84 6.39 -13.55 3.38
C SER A 84 6.50 -14.99 3.89
N ILE A 85 5.79 -15.35 4.95
CA ILE A 85 5.79 -16.73 5.48
C ILE A 85 4.46 -17.46 5.24
N PHE A 86 3.56 -16.86 4.45
CA PHE A 86 2.23 -17.34 4.09
C PHE A 86 1.33 -17.66 5.30
N GLU A 87 1.41 -16.84 6.36
CA GLU A 87 0.62 -17.02 7.59
C GLU A 87 -0.38 -15.87 7.83
N PRO A 88 -1.48 -16.12 8.59
CA PRO A 88 -1.97 -17.45 8.99
C PRO A 88 -2.51 -18.27 7.81
N VAL A 89 -2.74 -17.60 6.67
CA VAL A 89 -3.07 -18.18 5.37
C VAL A 89 -2.39 -17.36 4.28
N SER A 90 -2.19 -17.95 3.12
CA SER A 90 -1.66 -17.26 1.94
C SER A 90 -2.51 -16.04 1.54
N THR A 91 -1.83 -14.92 1.23
CA THR A 91 -2.51 -13.69 0.80
C THR A 91 -3.23 -13.83 -0.54
N PHE A 92 -2.81 -14.79 -1.39
CA PHE A 92 -3.42 -15.04 -2.68
C PHE A 92 -4.92 -15.39 -2.57
N GLY A 93 -5.34 -16.00 -1.45
CA GLY A 93 -6.76 -16.24 -1.20
C GLY A 93 -7.58 -14.95 -1.08
N PHE A 94 -7.03 -13.88 -0.49
CA PHE A 94 -7.70 -12.57 -0.44
C PHE A 94 -7.73 -11.93 -1.83
N LEU A 95 -6.61 -11.98 -2.56
CA LEU A 95 -6.49 -11.42 -3.90
C LEU A 95 -7.46 -12.05 -4.90
N GLU A 96 -7.58 -13.38 -4.90
CA GLU A 96 -8.53 -14.12 -5.74
C GLU A 96 -9.99 -13.78 -5.41
N ARG A 97 -10.33 -13.65 -4.13
CA ARG A 97 -11.69 -13.26 -3.72
C ARG A 97 -12.01 -11.85 -4.16
N TYR A 98 -11.06 -10.92 -3.99
CA TYR A 98 -11.22 -9.54 -4.40
C TYR A 98 -11.29 -9.41 -5.93
N GLY A 99 -10.46 -10.15 -6.67
CA GLY A 99 -10.44 -10.14 -8.13
C GLY A 99 -11.72 -10.62 -8.81
N ARG A 100 -12.60 -11.32 -8.09
CA ARG A 100 -13.90 -11.78 -8.61
C ARG A 100 -15.03 -10.77 -8.50
N LEU A 101 -14.80 -9.61 -7.85
CA LEU A 101 -15.87 -8.64 -7.62
C LEU A 101 -16.26 -7.88 -8.89
N ASN A 102 -15.30 -7.32 -9.63
CA ASN A 102 -15.52 -6.64 -10.90
C ASN A 102 -14.22 -6.50 -11.71
N ASP A 103 -14.31 -5.94 -12.92
CA ASP A 103 -13.19 -5.80 -13.85
C ASP A 103 -12.03 -4.96 -13.28
N LEU A 104 -12.32 -3.92 -12.48
CA LEU A 104 -11.29 -3.11 -11.84
C LEU A 104 -10.59 -3.83 -10.69
N THR A 105 -11.25 -4.78 -10.02
CA THR A 105 -10.62 -5.53 -8.93
C THR A 105 -9.83 -6.74 -9.44
N ALA A 106 -10.20 -7.28 -10.61
CA ALA A 106 -9.55 -8.41 -11.26
C ALA A 106 -8.04 -8.23 -11.45
N ARG A 107 -7.57 -7.00 -11.70
CA ARG A 107 -6.13 -6.70 -11.84
C ARG A 107 -5.29 -7.01 -10.59
N HIS A 108 -5.90 -7.20 -9.42
CA HIS A 108 -5.17 -7.59 -8.22
C HIS A 108 -4.93 -9.11 -8.11
N ASP A 109 -5.73 -9.94 -8.80
CA ASP A 109 -5.56 -11.40 -8.85
C ASP A 109 -4.52 -11.77 -9.91
N LEU A 110 -3.27 -11.85 -9.46
CA LEU A 110 -2.09 -12.09 -10.29
C LEU A 110 -1.30 -13.29 -9.74
N PRO A 111 -0.43 -13.93 -10.56
CA PRO A 111 0.44 -15.01 -10.10
C PRO A 111 1.55 -14.53 -9.12
N TYR A 112 1.62 -13.23 -8.85
CA TYR A 112 2.53 -12.59 -7.91
C TYR A 112 1.79 -11.55 -7.04
N HIS A 113 2.35 -11.24 -5.88
CA HIS A 113 1.82 -10.21 -4.97
C HIS A 113 2.94 -9.25 -4.55
N VAL A 114 2.90 -8.02 -5.05
CA VAL A 114 3.80 -6.94 -4.62
C VAL A 114 3.35 -6.43 -3.25
N VAL A 115 4.22 -6.57 -2.26
CA VAL A 115 3.89 -6.34 -0.84
C VAL A 115 4.20 -4.91 -0.38
N GLY A 116 3.77 -4.57 0.85
CA GLY A 116 4.14 -3.34 1.55
C GLY A 116 2.95 -2.41 1.77
N SER A 117 2.73 -2.01 3.02
CA SER A 117 1.52 -1.26 3.43
C SER A 117 1.79 0.18 3.84
N ASP A 118 3.00 0.67 3.58
CA ASP A 118 3.38 2.08 3.75
C ASP A 118 4.07 2.59 2.49
N LEU A 119 3.95 3.89 2.23
CA LEU A 119 4.82 4.59 1.30
C LEU A 119 5.05 6.03 1.77
N SER A 120 6.17 6.59 1.33
CA SER A 120 6.32 8.01 1.08
C SER A 120 6.84 8.19 -0.35
N GLY A 121 6.34 9.20 -1.05
CA GLY A 121 6.65 9.33 -2.47
C GLY A 121 6.02 10.53 -3.13
N VAL A 122 6.01 10.50 -4.45
CA VAL A 122 5.48 11.58 -5.29
C VAL A 122 4.43 11.03 -6.23
N VAL A 123 3.26 11.67 -6.30
CA VAL A 123 2.20 11.30 -7.25
C VAL A 123 2.73 11.47 -8.68
N LEU A 124 2.61 10.43 -9.52
CA LEU A 124 2.99 10.47 -10.94
C LEU A 124 1.79 10.68 -11.85
N ALA A 125 0.67 10.02 -11.53
CA ALA A 125 -0.54 10.08 -12.32
C ALA A 125 -1.75 9.88 -11.42
N VAL A 126 -2.88 10.47 -11.82
CA VAL A 126 -4.17 10.33 -11.13
C VAL A 126 -5.25 9.90 -12.11
N GLY A 127 -6.16 9.06 -11.65
CA GLY A 127 -7.26 8.55 -12.43
C GLY A 127 -8.42 9.54 -12.58
N PRO A 128 -9.43 9.20 -13.41
CA PRO A 128 -10.65 9.99 -13.53
C PRO A 128 -11.32 10.27 -12.18
N GLY A 129 -11.86 11.48 -12.01
CA GLY A 129 -12.58 11.90 -10.80
C GLY A 129 -11.70 12.44 -9.67
N VAL A 130 -10.37 12.30 -9.76
CA VAL A 130 -9.45 12.86 -8.78
C VAL A 130 -9.34 14.37 -8.96
N SER A 131 -9.55 15.12 -7.87
CA SER A 131 -9.47 16.59 -7.85
C SER A 131 -8.57 17.13 -6.73
N ARG A 132 -8.31 16.34 -5.68
CA ARG A 132 -7.51 16.74 -4.52
C ARG A 132 -6.01 16.62 -4.74
N TRP A 133 -5.60 15.74 -5.64
CA TRP A 133 -4.21 15.36 -5.87
C TRP A 133 -3.85 15.51 -7.34
N GLN A 134 -2.59 15.82 -7.60
CA GLN A 134 -2.04 15.99 -8.94
C GLN A 134 -0.60 15.47 -9.01
N PRO A 135 -0.09 15.16 -10.22
CA PRO A 135 1.32 14.82 -10.39
C PRO A 135 2.26 15.86 -9.76
N GLY A 136 3.28 15.38 -9.05
CA GLY A 136 4.23 16.21 -8.31
C GLY A 136 3.94 16.37 -6.82
N ASP A 137 2.74 15.98 -6.34
CA ASP A 137 2.41 16.07 -4.92
C ASP A 137 3.22 15.08 -4.08
N HIS A 138 3.80 15.57 -2.98
CA HIS A 138 4.54 14.74 -2.01
C HIS A 138 3.57 14.12 -1.00
N VAL A 139 3.54 12.79 -0.96
CA VAL A 139 2.52 12.04 -0.22
C VAL A 139 3.12 10.97 0.67
N VAL A 140 2.36 10.63 1.70
CA VAL A 140 2.40 9.33 2.40
C VAL A 140 1.02 8.67 2.22
N ALA A 141 0.89 7.38 2.49
CA ALA A 141 -0.40 6.69 2.40
C ALA A 141 -0.75 5.94 3.68
N HIS A 142 -2.02 5.92 4.06
CA HIS A 142 -2.54 4.93 5.00
C HIS A 142 -2.96 3.66 4.26
N CYS A 143 -2.93 2.52 4.95
CA CYS A 143 -3.19 1.24 4.31
C CYS A 143 -4.68 0.89 4.11
N LEU A 144 -5.61 1.56 4.81
CA LEU A 144 -7.04 1.19 4.72
C LEU A 144 -7.59 1.52 3.32
N SER A 145 -7.99 0.49 2.58
CA SER A 145 -8.71 0.58 1.30
C SER A 145 -10.17 0.19 1.53
N VAL A 146 -11.09 1.06 1.14
CA VAL A 146 -12.55 0.86 1.28
C VAL A 146 -13.24 1.17 -0.04
N GLU A 147 -14.36 0.51 -0.31
CA GLU A 147 -15.21 0.81 -1.48
C GLU A 147 -16.29 1.84 -1.14
N LEU A 148 -16.84 1.81 0.07
CA LEU A 148 -17.91 2.70 0.55
C LEU A 148 -19.21 2.62 -0.27
N GLU A 149 -19.42 1.53 -1.00
CA GLU A 149 -20.69 1.22 -1.66
C GLU A 149 -21.76 0.78 -0.66
N ASP A 150 -21.35 0.15 0.45
CA ASP A 150 -22.26 -0.29 1.51
C ASP A 150 -22.49 0.82 2.56
N PRO A 151 -23.74 1.07 2.99
CA PRO A 151 -24.05 2.13 3.96
C PRO A 151 -23.38 1.94 5.34
N GLN A 152 -22.97 0.72 5.71
CA GLN A 152 -22.36 0.45 7.01
C GLN A 152 -21.07 1.25 7.24
N GLY A 153 -20.31 1.55 6.17
CA GLY A 153 -19.06 2.31 6.25
C GLY A 153 -19.23 3.83 6.37
N HIS A 154 -20.45 4.37 6.37
CA HIS A 154 -20.68 5.82 6.26
C HIS A 154 -20.67 6.58 7.61
N ASP A 155 -20.72 5.87 8.74
CA ASP A 155 -20.51 6.45 10.08
C ASP A 155 -19.08 6.20 10.61
N ASP A 156 -18.51 5.04 10.28
CA ASP A 156 -17.10 4.70 10.48
C ASP A 156 -16.65 3.77 9.34
N THR A 157 -15.69 4.21 8.54
CA THR A 157 -15.24 3.44 7.35
C THR A 157 -14.61 2.10 7.71
N MET A 158 -14.20 1.91 8.98
CA MET A 158 -13.77 0.60 9.48
C MET A 158 -14.89 -0.44 9.54
N MET A 159 -16.15 -0.01 9.41
CA MET A 159 -17.33 -0.89 9.34
C MET A 159 -17.72 -1.22 7.90
N ASP A 160 -16.98 -0.73 6.91
CA ASP A 160 -17.19 -1.13 5.51
C ASP A 160 -16.91 -2.65 5.37
N PRO A 161 -17.88 -3.45 4.88
CA PRO A 161 -17.74 -4.90 4.79
C PRO A 161 -16.72 -5.34 3.72
N GLN A 162 -16.24 -4.42 2.89
CA GLN A 162 -15.24 -4.62 1.85
C GLN A 162 -13.92 -3.89 2.15
N GLN A 163 -13.70 -3.45 3.40
CA GLN A 163 -12.43 -2.89 3.82
C GLN A 163 -11.29 -3.90 3.62
N ARG A 164 -10.12 -3.41 3.23
CA ARG A 164 -8.90 -4.18 2.99
C ARG A 164 -7.68 -3.40 3.42
N ILE A 165 -6.61 -4.11 3.77
CA ILE A 165 -5.29 -3.55 4.01
C ILE A 165 -4.49 -3.56 2.71
N TRP A 166 -4.17 -2.39 2.18
CA TRP A 166 -3.37 -2.21 0.97
C TRP A 166 -1.97 -2.83 1.10
N GLY A 167 -1.53 -3.54 0.06
CA GLY A 167 -0.27 -4.30 0.04
C GLY A 167 -0.26 -5.57 0.90
N PHE A 168 -1.43 -5.97 1.42
CA PHE A 168 -1.65 -7.22 2.15
C PHE A 168 -2.86 -7.99 1.59
N GLU A 169 -4.05 -7.35 1.54
CA GLU A 169 -5.28 -7.87 0.93
C GLU A 169 -5.54 -7.26 -0.47
N THR A 170 -4.66 -6.38 -0.92
CA THR A 170 -4.60 -5.88 -2.30
C THR A 170 -3.19 -6.02 -2.82
N ASN A 171 -3.05 -6.20 -4.14
CA ASN A 171 -1.76 -6.13 -4.81
C ASN A 171 -1.22 -4.67 -4.89
N PHE A 172 -0.06 -4.50 -5.55
CA PHE A 172 0.58 -3.21 -5.86
C PHE A 172 0.96 -2.38 -4.62
N GLY A 173 1.53 -3.05 -3.62
CA GLY A 173 2.01 -2.47 -2.37
C GLY A 173 3.23 -1.55 -2.52
N GLY A 174 3.63 -0.96 -1.39
CA GLY A 174 4.66 0.08 -1.31
C GLY A 174 6.11 -0.40 -1.28
N LEU A 175 6.41 -1.69 -1.10
CA LEU A 175 7.79 -2.20 -1.20
C LEU A 175 8.19 -2.37 -2.68
N ALA A 176 8.12 -1.29 -3.42
CA ALA A 176 8.38 -1.23 -4.85
C ALA A 176 8.77 0.18 -5.28
N GLU A 177 9.19 0.36 -6.53
CA GLU A 177 9.48 1.69 -7.10
C GLU A 177 8.20 2.46 -7.45
N LEU A 178 7.12 1.75 -7.82
CA LEU A 178 5.78 2.32 -8.03
C LEU A 178 4.76 1.60 -7.14
N ALA A 179 3.74 2.34 -6.74
CA ALA A 179 2.56 1.80 -6.05
C ALA A 179 1.28 2.31 -6.72
N LEU A 180 0.24 1.48 -6.69
CA LEU A 180 -1.13 1.88 -7.04
C LEU A 180 -1.94 1.98 -5.75
N VAL A 181 -2.52 3.15 -5.50
CA VAL A 181 -3.31 3.43 -4.29
C VAL A 181 -4.59 4.17 -4.64
N LYS A 182 -5.63 4.00 -3.84
CA LYS A 182 -6.80 4.89 -3.90
C LYS A 182 -6.41 6.26 -3.38
N THR A 183 -6.93 7.31 -4.00
CA THR A 183 -6.58 8.70 -3.63
C THR A 183 -7.10 9.13 -2.26
N ASN A 184 -8.10 8.42 -1.72
CA ASN A 184 -8.57 8.60 -0.35
C ASN A 184 -7.60 8.02 0.70
N GLN A 185 -6.57 7.26 0.29
CA GLN A 185 -5.50 6.79 1.17
C GLN A 185 -4.38 7.80 1.38
N LEU A 186 -4.27 8.77 0.47
CA LEU A 186 -3.16 9.71 0.42
C LEU A 186 -3.28 10.79 1.51
N MET A 187 -2.14 11.14 2.08
CA MET A 187 -1.96 12.25 3.01
C MET A 187 -0.71 13.04 2.60
N PRO A 188 -0.64 14.35 2.89
CA PRO A 188 0.54 15.13 2.55
C PRO A 188 1.75 14.61 3.33
N LYS A 189 2.89 14.45 2.67
CA LYS A 189 4.13 14.08 3.34
C LYS A 189 4.53 15.17 4.34
N PRO A 190 4.88 14.83 5.60
CA PRO A 190 5.46 15.79 6.52
C PRO A 190 6.75 16.40 5.95
N ALA A 191 6.75 17.72 5.75
CA ALA A 191 7.84 18.43 5.07
C ALA A 191 9.17 18.40 5.81
N HIS A 192 9.14 18.20 7.13
CA HIS A 192 10.33 18.20 8.00
C HIS A 192 11.01 16.83 8.14
N LEU A 193 10.40 15.76 7.62
CA LEU A 193 10.94 14.40 7.69
C LEU A 193 11.64 14.03 6.39
N THR A 194 12.59 13.10 6.43
CA THR A 194 13.10 12.44 5.22
C THR A 194 12.02 11.54 4.58
N TRP A 195 12.34 10.86 3.48
CA TRP A 195 11.39 9.95 2.84
C TRP A 195 11.14 8.72 3.72
N GLU A 196 12.21 8.08 4.19
CA GLU A 196 12.16 6.90 5.06
C GLU A 196 11.53 7.21 6.42
N GLU A 197 11.83 8.36 7.02
CA GLU A 197 11.17 8.81 8.25
C GLU A 197 9.66 9.06 8.05
N ALA A 198 9.26 9.59 6.90
CA ALA A 198 7.85 9.81 6.60
C ALA A 198 7.07 8.52 6.29
N ALA A 199 7.74 7.49 5.76
CA ALA A 199 7.12 6.20 5.46
C ALA A 199 6.99 5.29 6.70
N ALA A 200 7.81 5.49 7.72
CA ALA A 200 7.85 4.62 8.90
C ALA A 200 6.58 4.61 9.77
N PRO A 201 5.88 5.74 10.03
CA PRO A 201 4.78 5.74 10.99
C PRO A 201 3.47 5.16 10.46
N GLY A 202 3.20 5.20 9.15
CA GLY A 202 1.86 5.06 8.54
C GLY A 202 0.91 4.08 9.23
N LEU A 203 1.07 2.78 8.96
CA LEU A 203 0.24 1.71 9.53
C LEU A 203 0.23 1.74 11.07
N VAL A 204 1.40 1.64 11.70
CA VAL A 204 1.50 1.42 13.15
C VAL A 204 1.02 2.62 13.98
N ASN A 205 1.32 3.85 13.53
CA ASN A 205 0.87 5.07 14.20
C ASN A 205 -0.65 5.25 14.07
N SER A 206 -1.22 5.00 12.89
CA SER A 206 -2.68 5.10 12.71
C SER A 206 -3.43 4.05 13.51
N THR A 207 -2.91 2.81 13.59
CA THR A 207 -3.44 1.76 14.47
C THR A 207 -3.38 2.16 15.94
N ALA A 208 -2.21 2.61 16.42
CA ALA A 208 -2.05 3.04 17.82
C ALA A 208 -2.93 4.25 18.16
N TYR A 209 -3.05 5.21 17.24
CA TYR A 209 -3.92 6.37 17.40
C TYR A 209 -5.40 5.95 17.53
N ARG A 210 -5.90 5.09 16.64
CA ARG A 210 -7.27 4.59 16.73
C ARG A 210 -7.48 3.80 18.03
N GLN A 211 -6.52 2.96 18.42
CA GLN A 211 -6.62 2.11 19.60
C GLN A 211 -6.62 2.92 20.91
N LEU A 212 -5.74 3.91 21.04
CA LEU A 212 -5.52 4.61 22.31
C LEU A 212 -6.21 5.97 22.39
N VAL A 213 -6.20 6.76 21.31
CA VAL A 213 -6.60 8.17 21.34
C VAL A 213 -8.02 8.39 20.83
N SER A 214 -8.42 7.68 19.77
CA SER A 214 -9.75 7.83 19.17
C SER A 214 -10.87 7.45 20.15
N ARG A 215 -12.04 8.07 19.98
CA ARG A 215 -13.29 7.66 20.65
C ARG A 215 -13.76 6.26 20.25
N ASN A 216 -13.25 5.73 19.14
CA ASN A 216 -13.54 4.37 18.67
C ASN A 216 -12.60 3.31 19.30
N GLY A 217 -11.70 3.72 20.19
CA GLY A 217 -10.81 2.85 20.97
C GLY A 217 -10.92 3.15 22.46
N ALA A 218 -9.79 3.27 23.15
CA ALA A 218 -9.74 3.54 24.59
C ALA A 218 -10.07 5.00 24.96
N ALA A 219 -9.95 5.94 24.01
CA ALA A 219 -10.23 7.37 24.21
C ALA A 219 -9.48 7.98 25.41
N MET A 220 -8.16 7.74 25.49
CA MET A 220 -7.32 8.18 26.60
C MET A 220 -7.43 9.68 26.86
N LYS A 221 -7.26 10.09 28.12
CA LYS A 221 -7.23 11.51 28.53
C LYS A 221 -6.03 11.79 29.44
N GLN A 222 -5.72 13.06 29.60
CA GLN A 222 -4.68 13.52 30.53
C GLN A 222 -4.98 13.00 31.95
N GLY A 223 -3.98 12.39 32.57
CA GLY A 223 -4.07 11.84 33.94
C GLY A 223 -4.39 10.34 34.00
N ASP A 224 -4.68 9.68 32.88
CA ASP A 224 -4.84 8.23 32.84
C ASP A 224 -3.50 7.51 33.01
N THR A 225 -3.54 6.35 33.69
CA THR A 225 -2.46 5.35 33.67
C THR A 225 -2.79 4.33 32.59
N VAL A 226 -1.91 4.20 31.58
CA VAL A 226 -2.08 3.32 30.42
C VAL A 226 -1.12 2.14 30.50
#